data_AF-A0A530K509-F1
#
_entry.id   AF-A0A530K509-F1
#
_cell.length_a   1.000
_cell.length_b   1.000
_cell.length_c   1.000
_cell.angle_alpha   90.00
_cell.angle_beta   90.00
_cell.angle_gamma   90.00
#
_symmetry.space_group_name_H-M   'P 1'
#
loop_
_entity.id
_entity.type
_entity.pdbx_description
1 polymer ?
#
loop_
_entity_poly.entity_id
_entity_poly.type
_entity_poly.pdbx_seq_one_letter_code
_entity_poly.pdbx_strand_id
1 'polypeptide(L)'
;MNLFRNVVFIAAIAGLVAGVVLACMQAYATVPLILKAEVYEQAGGGHSHDHAAAPAATGTTAMSTAAPAEAAAPAEDEGWAPADGFERFAFSVLANIVTGIGFALILVAVSEFAGGIGNWRQGVFWGLAGFAVFTLAPG
;
A
#
# COMPACT_ATOMS: atom_id res chain seq x y z
N MET A 1 -10.94 -16.71 27.77
CA MET A 1 -10.43 -15.31 27.90
C MET A 1 -8.91 -15.22 27.74
N ASN A 2 -8.12 -16.20 28.22
CA ASN A 2 -6.65 -16.14 28.10
C ASN A 2 -6.13 -16.31 26.66
N LEU A 3 -6.71 -17.21 25.85
CA LEU A 3 -6.27 -17.45 24.47
C LEU A 3 -6.39 -16.21 23.59
N PHE A 4 -7.59 -15.62 23.51
CA PHE A 4 -7.85 -14.41 22.72
C PHE A 4 -6.90 -13.26 23.10
N ARG A 5 -6.71 -13.02 24.40
CA ARG A 5 -5.78 -12.01 24.89
C ARG A 5 -4.34 -12.29 24.41
N ASN A 6 -3.88 -13.53 24.53
CA ASN A 6 -2.53 -13.90 24.10
C ASN A 6 -2.35 -13.71 22.59
N VAL A 7 -3.32 -14.15 21.78
CA VAL A 7 -3.30 -13.96 20.31
C VAL A 7 -3.16 -12.49 19.96
N VAL A 8 -4.00 -11.63 20.54
CA VAL A 8 -3.99 -10.19 20.26
C VAL A 8 -2.67 -9.54 20.72
N PHE A 9 -2.17 -9.85 21.91
CA PHE A 9 -0.92 -9.26 22.40
C PHE A 9 0.31 -9.72 21.59
N ILE A 10 0.40 -11.01 21.26
CA ILE A 10 1.50 -11.54 20.46
C ILE A 10 1.48 -10.93 19.06
N ALA A 11 0.31 -10.87 18.43
CA ALA A 11 0.15 -10.27 17.11
C ALA A 11 0.45 -8.77 17.12
N ALA A 12 0.04 -8.04 18.17
CA ALA A 12 0.33 -6.61 18.29
C ALA A 12 1.84 -6.34 18.37
N ILE A 13 2.57 -7.12 19.17
CA ILE A 13 4.03 -6.96 19.31
C ILE A 13 4.74 -7.38 18.03
N ALA A 14 4.39 -8.55 17.47
CA ALA A 14 5.00 -9.06 16.25
C ALA A 14 4.75 -8.11 15.06
N GLY A 15 3.50 -7.63 14.93
CA GLY A 15 3.10 -6.68 13.90
C GLY A 15 3.73 -5.31 14.04
N LEU A 16 3.90 -4.81 15.27
CA LEU A 16 4.65 -3.58 15.53
C LEU A 16 6.10 -3.70 15.09
N VAL A 17 6.78 -4.79 15.48
CA VAL A 17 8.18 -5.02 15.10
C VAL A 17 8.31 -5.14 13.58
N ALA A 18 7.44 -5.94 12.95
CA ALA A 18 7.44 -6.10 11.50
C ALA A 18 7.15 -4.77 10.77
N GLY A 19 6.18 -4.00 11.24
CA GLY A 19 5.81 -2.70 10.66
C GLY A 19 6.93 -1.66 10.77
N VAL A 20 7.64 -1.61 11.90
CA VAL A 20 8.81 -0.73 12.07
C VAL A 20 9.94 -1.15 11.14
N VAL A 21 10.25 -2.44 11.06
CA VAL A 21 11.28 -2.96 10.14
C VAL A 21 10.95 -2.61 8.70
N LEU A 22 9.69 -2.81 8.28
CA LEU A 22 9.23 -2.48 6.93
C LEU A 22 9.32 -0.98 6.66
N ALA A 23 8.93 -0.14 7.62
CA ALA A 23 9.04 1.31 7.50
C ALA A 23 10.50 1.77 7.35
N CYS A 24 11.43 1.17 8.09
CA CYS A 24 12.86 1.43 7.89
C CYS A 24 13.34 1.02 6.49
N MET A 25 12.95 -0.16 6.01
CA MET A 25 13.28 -0.59 4.65
C MET A 25 12.72 0.37 3.61
N GLN A 26 11.48 0.82 3.76
CA GLN A 26 10.83 1.77 2.87
C GLN A 26 11.54 3.12 2.87
N ALA A 27 11.98 3.61 4.04
CA ALA A 27 12.70 4.88 4.18
C ALA A 27 14.03 4.89 3.41
N TYR A 28 14.75 3.76 3.36
CA TYR A 28 16.05 3.66 2.67
C TYR A 28 15.97 3.17 1.22
N ALA A 29 14.90 2.46 0.85
CA ALA A 29 14.76 1.90 -0.50
C ALA A 29 13.69 2.62 -1.33
N THR A 30 12.43 2.62 -0.87
CA THR A 30 11.29 3.07 -1.68
C THR A 30 11.18 4.60 -1.73
N VAL A 31 11.32 5.28 -0.60
CA VAL A 31 11.22 6.76 -0.52
C VAL A 31 12.18 7.48 -1.46
N PRO A 32 13.49 7.15 -1.54
CA PRO A 32 14.38 7.84 -2.47
C PRO A 32 14.04 7.57 -3.94
N LEU A 33 13.46 6.41 -4.27
CA LEU A 33 12.99 6.13 -5.63
C LEU A 33 11.77 6.98 -6.00
N ILE A 34 10.84 7.18 -5.07
CA ILE A 34 9.66 8.05 -5.25
C ILE A 34 10.12 9.49 -5.50
N LEU A 35 10.96 10.04 -4.63
CA LEU A 35 11.48 11.41 -4.78
C LEU A 35 12.22 11.61 -6.09
N LYS A 36 12.95 10.59 -6.55
CA LYS A 36 13.63 10.64 -7.84
C LYS A 36 12.65 10.59 -9.02
N ALA A 37 11.56 9.84 -8.90
CA ALA A 37 10.50 9.79 -9.91
C ALA A 37 9.75 11.14 -10.02
N GLU A 38 9.39 11.76 -8.89
CA GLU A 38 8.75 13.07 -8.84
C GLU A 38 9.56 14.15 -9.61
N VAL A 39 10.89 14.15 -9.47
CA VAL A 39 11.77 15.06 -10.22
C VAL A 39 11.66 14.87 -11.74
N TYR A 40 11.52 13.63 -12.21
CA TYR A 40 11.37 13.35 -13.64
C TYR A 40 9.98 13.69 -14.17
N GLU A 41 8.93 13.47 -13.38
CA GLU A 41 7.55 13.86 -13.75
C GLU A 41 7.39 15.38 -13.79
N GLN A 42 8.00 16.09 -12.84
CA GLN A 42 7.96 17.55 -12.80
C GLN A 42 8.79 18.18 -13.92
N ALA A 43 9.92 17.57 -14.30
CA ALA A 43 10.76 18.04 -15.41
C ALA A 43 10.20 17.65 -16.80
N GLY A 44 9.41 16.58 -16.88
CA GLY A 44 8.83 16.05 -18.11
C GLY A 44 7.52 16.72 -18.56
N GLY A 45 7.00 17.68 -17.77
CA GLY A 45 5.72 18.33 -18.07
C GLY A 45 4.53 17.39 -17.87
N GLY A 46 4.27 16.99 -16.62
CA GLY A 46 2.98 16.49 -16.12
C GLY A 46 2.18 15.63 -17.09
N HIS A 47 2.57 14.37 -17.27
CA HIS A 47 1.65 13.40 -17.88
C HIS A 47 0.56 13.05 -16.88
N SER A 48 -0.50 13.87 -16.89
CA SER A 48 -1.79 13.48 -16.32
C SER A 48 -2.22 12.17 -16.97
N HIS A 49 -2.36 11.13 -16.16
CA HIS A 49 -2.94 9.87 -16.60
C HIS A 49 -4.44 10.07 -16.80
N ASP A 50 -4.79 10.46 -18.02
CA ASP A 50 -6.15 10.55 -18.51
C ASP A 50 -6.73 9.12 -18.57
N HIS A 51 -7.30 8.66 -17.46
CA HIS A 51 -8.11 7.44 -17.42
C HIS A 51 -9.50 7.74 -18.01
N ALA A 52 -9.52 8.06 -19.31
CA ALA A 52 -10.74 8.02 -20.10
C ALA A 52 -11.21 6.56 -20.17
N ALA A 53 -12.00 6.15 -19.18
CA ALA A 53 -12.88 5.01 -19.28
C ALA A 53 -13.78 5.25 -20.51
N ALA A 54 -13.50 4.49 -21.58
CA ALA A 54 -14.29 4.51 -22.80
C ALA A 54 -15.77 4.27 -22.46
N PRO A 55 -16.68 5.22 -22.73
CA PRO A 55 -18.09 4.90 -22.81
C PRO A 55 -18.33 4.17 -24.12
N ALA A 56 -19.22 3.20 -24.05
CA ALA A 56 -19.62 2.34 -25.15
C ALA A 56 -19.88 3.11 -26.45
N ALA A 57 -19.43 2.50 -27.55
CA ALA A 57 -19.75 2.91 -28.90
C ALA A 57 -21.27 3.04 -29.10
N THR A 58 -21.74 4.24 -29.45
CA THR A 58 -22.97 4.42 -30.22
C THR A 58 -22.90 5.70 -31.05
N GLY A 59 -22.74 5.55 -32.38
CA GLY A 59 -23.33 6.45 -33.37
C GLY A 59 -22.55 7.67 -33.86
N THR A 60 -22.23 7.64 -35.16
CA THR A 60 -22.50 8.72 -36.14
C THR A 60 -21.52 9.92 -36.26
N THR A 61 -20.74 9.87 -37.34
CA THR A 61 -20.38 10.93 -38.33
C THR A 61 -20.09 12.39 -37.91
N ALA A 62 -18.94 12.87 -38.42
CA ALA A 62 -18.75 14.09 -39.24
C ALA A 62 -17.92 15.27 -38.67
N MET A 63 -16.88 15.59 -39.45
CA MET A 63 -16.27 16.88 -39.80
C MET A 63 -15.81 17.92 -38.75
N SER A 64 -14.59 18.38 -39.01
CA SER A 64 -13.83 19.48 -38.42
C SER A 64 -14.62 20.75 -38.08
N THR A 65 -14.34 21.32 -36.91
CA THR A 65 -14.48 22.75 -36.61
C THR A 65 -13.39 23.19 -35.64
N ALA A 66 -12.79 24.36 -35.94
CA ALA A 66 -11.78 25.00 -35.11
C ALA A 66 -12.41 25.70 -33.88
N ALA A 67 -11.76 25.52 -32.73
CA ALA A 67 -11.73 26.27 -31.46
C ALA A 67 -13.03 26.83 -30.86
N PRO A 68 -13.23 26.62 -29.53
CA PRO A 68 -13.03 27.78 -28.65
C PRO A 68 -12.38 27.44 -27.31
N ALA A 69 -11.65 28.44 -26.80
CA ALA A 69 -11.47 28.82 -25.40
C ALA A 69 -11.05 27.75 -24.36
N GLU A 70 -9.92 28.00 -23.71
CA GLU A 70 -9.58 27.53 -22.36
C GLU A 70 -10.75 27.80 -21.41
N ALA A 71 -11.66 26.83 -21.31
CA ALA A 71 -12.39 26.60 -20.09
C ALA A 71 -11.41 25.86 -19.19
N ALA A 72 -10.82 26.58 -18.23
CA ALA A 72 -10.17 25.97 -17.08
C ALA A 72 -11.16 24.96 -16.50
N ALA A 73 -10.93 23.67 -16.79
CA ALA A 73 -11.62 22.60 -16.10
C ALA A 73 -11.38 22.84 -14.60
N PRO A 74 -12.41 22.66 -13.75
CA PRO A 74 -12.20 22.77 -12.31
C PRO A 74 -11.04 21.85 -11.96
N ALA A 75 -10.08 22.37 -11.19
CA ALA A 75 -9.03 21.54 -10.63
C ALA A 75 -9.72 20.32 -10.02
N GLU A 76 -9.48 19.15 -10.62
CA GLU A 76 -9.86 17.87 -10.05
C GLU A 76 -9.40 17.95 -8.60
N ASP A 77 -10.33 17.85 -7.64
CA ASP A 77 -10.01 17.97 -6.21
C ASP A 77 -9.02 16.83 -5.92
N GLU A 78 -7.72 17.13 -5.91
CA GLU A 78 -6.68 16.14 -5.63
C GLU A 78 -7.02 15.57 -4.26
N GLY A 79 -7.47 14.32 -4.24
CA GLY A 79 -7.90 13.66 -3.02
C GLY A 79 -6.81 13.78 -1.97
N TRP A 80 -7.20 14.09 -0.73
CA TRP A 80 -6.26 14.39 0.35
C TRP A 80 -5.08 13.39 0.39
N ALA A 81 -3.87 13.94 0.36
CA ALA A 81 -2.63 13.19 0.53
C ALA A 81 -1.81 13.81 1.68
N PRO A 82 -1.05 13.00 2.43
CA PRO A 82 -0.10 13.50 3.43
C PRO A 82 0.90 14.50 2.82
N ALA A 83 1.14 15.64 3.48
CA ALA A 83 2.16 16.57 3.01
C ALA A 83 3.57 15.96 3.09
N ASP A 84 4.48 16.49 2.28
CA ASP A 84 5.86 16.05 2.24
C ASP A 84 6.61 16.22 3.56
N GLY A 85 7.65 15.39 3.72
CA GLY A 85 8.49 15.39 4.91
C GLY A 85 7.90 14.56 6.05
N PHE A 86 7.61 15.22 7.18
CA PHE A 86 7.26 14.52 8.42
C PHE A 86 5.87 13.86 8.37
N GLU A 87 4.88 14.52 7.76
CA GLU A 87 3.51 14.01 7.70
C GLU A 87 3.45 12.70 6.89
N ARG A 88 4.00 12.69 5.66
CA ARG A 88 4.15 11.49 4.83
C ARG A 88 4.91 10.37 5.55
N PHE A 89 6.00 10.70 6.25
CA PHE A 89 6.75 9.71 7.03
C PHE A 89 5.92 9.10 8.16
N ALA A 90 5.27 9.93 8.98
CA ALA A 90 4.47 9.48 10.12
C ALA A 90 3.29 8.59 9.68
N PHE A 91 2.55 9.01 8.64
CA PHE A 91 1.46 8.21 8.10
C PHE A 91 1.95 6.91 7.47
N SER A 92 3.12 6.92 6.80
CA SER A 92 3.71 5.69 6.24
C SER A 92 4.10 4.70 7.33
N VAL A 93 4.75 5.16 8.41
CA VAL A 93 5.10 4.33 9.57
C VAL A 93 3.85 3.76 10.22
N LEU A 94 2.84 4.62 10.44
CA LEU A 94 1.57 4.19 11.05
C LEU A 94 0.86 3.15 10.18
N ALA A 95 0.77 3.37 8.87
CA ALA A 95 0.18 2.44 7.92
C ALA A 95 0.89 1.09 7.93
N ASN A 96 2.23 1.09 7.96
CA ASN A 96 3.02 -0.13 8.05
C ASN A 96 2.79 -0.88 9.37
N ILE A 97 2.68 -0.18 10.50
CA ILE A 97 2.38 -0.79 11.80
C ILE A 97 0.98 -1.42 11.81
N VAL A 98 -0.04 -0.68 11.38
CA VAL A 98 -1.43 -1.17 11.34
C VAL A 98 -1.53 -2.40 10.43
N THR A 99 -0.93 -2.33 9.25
CA THR A 99 -0.88 -3.45 8.29
C THR A 99 -0.15 -4.64 8.88
N GLY A 100 1.01 -4.42 9.52
CA GLY A 100 1.80 -5.46 10.18
C GLY A 100 1.03 -6.16 11.29
N ILE A 101 0.29 -5.42 12.13
CA ILE A 101 -0.58 -5.98 13.17
C ILE A 101 -1.73 -6.79 12.57
N GLY A 102 -2.38 -6.28 11.53
CA GLY A 102 -3.45 -6.99 10.83
C GLY A 102 -2.97 -8.34 10.26
N PHE A 103 -1.81 -8.34 9.61
CA PHE A 103 -1.23 -9.56 9.03
C PHE A 103 -0.77 -10.55 10.11
N ALA A 104 -0.16 -10.05 11.19
CA ALA A 104 0.23 -10.88 12.33
C ALA A 104 -0.99 -11.52 13.00
N LEU A 105 -2.13 -10.80 13.12
CA LEU A 105 -3.37 -11.35 13.66
C LEU A 105 -3.88 -12.52 12.80
N ILE A 106 -3.89 -12.36 11.49
CA ILE A 106 -4.29 -13.42 10.56
C ILE A 106 -3.37 -14.64 10.73
N LEU A 107 -2.05 -14.45 10.68
CA LEU A 107 -1.09 -15.55 10.81
C LEU A 107 -1.23 -16.28 12.16
N VAL A 108 -1.32 -15.55 13.27
CA VAL A 108 -1.44 -16.16 14.60
C VAL A 108 -2.79 -16.90 14.71
N ALA A 109 -3.90 -16.29 14.28
CA ALA A 109 -5.21 -16.93 14.34
C ALA A 109 -5.26 -18.21 13.50
N VAL A 110 -4.74 -18.19 12.27
CA VAL A 110 -4.68 -19.38 11.40
C VAL A 110 -3.74 -20.44 11.98
N SER A 111 -2.62 -20.03 12.59
CA SER A 111 -1.70 -20.97 13.23
C SER A 111 -2.33 -21.73 14.40
N GLU A 112 -3.20 -21.09 15.20
CA GLU A 112 -3.93 -21.74 16.29
C GLU A 112 -4.86 -22.84 15.77
N PHE A 113 -5.54 -22.63 14.64
CA PHE A 113 -6.36 -23.68 14.01
C PHE A 113 -5.53 -24.86 13.48
N ALA A 114 -4.25 -24.63 13.18
CA ALA A 114 -3.31 -25.64 12.70
C ALA A 114 -2.49 -26.31 13.83
N GLY A 115 -2.86 -26.11 15.10
CA GLY A 115 -2.20 -26.71 16.26
C GLY A 115 -1.21 -25.79 17.00
N GLY A 116 -1.15 -24.50 16.64
CA GLY A 116 -0.39 -23.46 17.32
C GLY A 116 1.11 -23.42 16.95
N ILE A 117 1.81 -22.39 17.47
CA ILE A 117 3.25 -22.21 17.30
C ILE A 117 3.95 -22.58 18.60
N GLY A 118 4.57 -23.76 18.65
CA GLY A 118 5.24 -24.29 19.85
C GLY A 118 6.71 -23.90 19.99
N ASN A 119 7.38 -23.46 18.91
CA ASN A 119 8.77 -23.01 18.95
C ASN A 119 9.09 -21.94 17.90
N TRP A 120 10.24 -21.26 18.04
CA TRP A 120 10.64 -20.16 17.15
C TRP A 120 10.85 -20.60 15.69
N ARG A 121 11.27 -21.86 15.43
CA ARG A 121 11.47 -22.39 14.08
C ARG A 121 10.13 -22.54 13.36
N GLN A 122 9.10 -23.03 14.06
CA GLN A 122 7.73 -23.08 13.54
C GLN A 122 7.23 -21.67 13.21
N GLY A 123 7.54 -20.67 14.04
CA GLY A 123 7.24 -19.28 13.74
C GLY A 123 7.89 -18.80 12.44
N VAL A 124 9.17 -19.13 12.20
CA VAL A 124 9.87 -18.80 10.94
C VAL A 124 9.21 -19.50 9.75
N PHE A 125 8.85 -20.77 9.86
CA PHE A 125 8.15 -21.47 8.77
C PHE A 125 6.77 -20.88 8.49
N TRP A 126 6.01 -20.50 9.51
CA TRP A 126 4.73 -19.78 9.35
C TRP A 126 4.91 -18.45 8.64
N GLY A 127 5.94 -17.68 9.01
CA GLY A 127 6.28 -16.42 8.34
C GLY A 127 6.66 -16.61 6.88
N LEU A 128 7.53 -17.59 6.59
CA LEU A 128 7.95 -17.91 5.22
C LEU A 128 6.79 -18.45 4.37
N ALA A 129 5.92 -19.27 4.95
CA ALA A 129 4.72 -19.77 4.27
C ALA A 129 3.77 -18.62 3.95
N GLY A 130 3.53 -17.72 4.91
CA GLY A 130 2.77 -16.49 4.69
C GLY A 130 3.36 -15.66 3.54
N PHE A 131 4.67 -15.38 3.58
CA PHE A 131 5.35 -14.67 2.51
C PHE A 131 5.23 -15.38 1.16
N ALA A 132 5.42 -16.71 1.12
CA ALA A 132 5.29 -17.47 -0.13
C ALA A 132 3.88 -17.36 -0.72
N VAL A 133 2.84 -17.48 0.11
CA VAL A 133 1.43 -17.40 -0.32
C VAL A 133 1.05 -15.99 -0.77
N PHE A 134 1.40 -14.96 -0.01
CA PHE A 134 0.93 -13.60 -0.25
C PHE A 134 1.86 -12.77 -1.15
N THR A 135 3.10 -13.22 -1.39
CA THR A 135 4.10 -12.45 -2.15
C THR A 135 4.73 -13.23 -3.31
N LEU A 136 5.08 -14.51 -3.14
CA LEU A 136 5.78 -15.27 -4.20
C LEU A 136 4.86 -16.01 -5.17
N ALA A 137 3.65 -16.37 -4.73
CA ALA A 137 2.66 -17.04 -5.55
C ALA A 137 1.50 -16.10 -5.94
N PRO A 138 1.74 -14.94 -6.58
CA PRO A 138 0.64 -14.18 -7.15
C PRO A 138 0.04 -15.00 -8.30
N GLY A 139 -1.26 -15.28 -8.19
CA GLY A 139 -2.11 -15.78 -9.26
C GLY A 139 -2.94 -14.67 -9.86
#